data_AF-A0A225UGP4-F1
#
_entry.id   AF-A0A225UGP4-F1
#
_cell.length_a   1.000
_cell.length_b   1.000
_cell.length_c   1.000
_cell.angle_alpha   90.00
_cell.angle_beta   90.00
_cell.angle_gamma   90.00
#
_symmetry.space_group_name_H-M   'P 1'
#
loop_
_entity.id
_entity.type
_entity.pdbx_description
1 polymer ?
#
loop_
_entity_poly.entity_id
_entity_poly.type
_entity_poly.pdbx_seq_one_letter_code
_entity_poly.pdbx_strand_id
1 'polypeptide(L)'
;MTTVPITSAAILPPFVTDISHVSLVKWKRQRREYVDAITARCAITGEDTSRALVSVKNSIDSHLLEMLCKFDWSTTVEAVSEQQIVAEIDKIVNNIKNGDIDEVDVRSQVKDEPPRG
;
A
#
# COMPACT_ATOMS: atom_id res chain seq x y z
N MET A 1 -42.31 -6.99 3.22
CA MET A 1 -41.05 -6.23 3.27
C MET A 1 -40.04 -7.10 4.00
N THR A 2 -39.16 -7.78 3.29
CA THR A 2 -38.12 -8.62 3.90
C THR A 2 -37.05 -7.70 4.48
N THR A 3 -37.10 -7.50 5.79
CA THR A 3 -35.98 -6.93 6.54
C THR A 3 -34.84 -7.93 6.42
N VAL A 4 -33.89 -7.63 5.55
CA VAL A 4 -32.61 -8.33 5.55
C VAL A 4 -31.92 -7.85 6.83
N PRO A 5 -31.56 -8.73 7.77
CA PRO A 5 -30.74 -8.31 8.89
C PRO A 5 -29.42 -7.84 8.28
N ILE A 6 -29.18 -6.53 8.29
CA ILE A 6 -27.86 -5.97 8.01
C ILE A 6 -27.02 -6.48 9.16
N THR A 7 -26.33 -7.61 8.94
CA THR A 7 -25.25 -8.02 9.81
C THR A 7 -24.26 -6.88 9.77
N SER A 8 -24.22 -6.10 10.85
CA SER A 8 -23.32 -4.96 11.02
C SER A 8 -21.90 -5.52 11.16
N ALA A 9 -21.34 -6.03 10.07
CA ALA A 9 -19.92 -6.30 9.98
C ALA A 9 -19.23 -4.95 10.12
N ALA A 10 -18.39 -4.81 11.14
CA ALA A 10 -17.62 -3.59 11.32
C ALA A 10 -16.78 -3.34 10.05
N ILE A 11 -16.99 -2.19 9.41
CA ILE A 11 -16.15 -1.75 8.28
C ILE A 11 -14.83 -1.28 8.90
N LEU A 12 -13.82 -2.15 8.87
CA LEU A 12 -12.52 -1.87 9.47
C LEU A 12 -11.60 -1.13 8.49
N PRO A 13 -10.90 -0.08 8.93
CA PRO A 13 -9.89 0.58 8.12
C PRO A 13 -8.73 -0.40 7.85
N PRO A 14 -8.19 -0.45 6.63
CA PRO A 14 -6.98 -1.21 6.38
C PRO A 14 -5.78 -0.55 7.05
N PHE A 15 -4.78 -1.34 7.41
CA PHE A 15 -3.58 -0.86 8.08
C PHE A 15 -2.33 -1.47 7.42
N VAL A 16 -1.32 -0.64 7.17
CA VAL A 16 -0.04 -1.04 6.57
C VAL A 16 1.02 -1.14 7.65
N THR A 17 1.67 -2.30 7.77
CA THR A 17 2.82 -2.52 8.65
C THR A 17 4.13 -2.70 7.89
N ASP A 18 4.08 -2.88 6.56
CA ASP A 18 5.26 -3.08 5.73
C ASP A 18 5.08 -2.50 4.32
N ILE A 19 6.19 -2.11 3.70
CA ILE A 19 6.24 -1.49 2.37
C ILE A 19 6.54 -2.49 1.25
N SER A 20 6.36 -3.78 1.49
CA SER A 20 6.52 -4.76 0.41
C SER A 20 5.48 -4.50 -0.67
N HIS A 21 5.84 -4.79 -1.92
CA HIS A 21 4.94 -4.61 -3.05
C HIS A 21 3.60 -5.34 -2.85
N VAL A 22 3.63 -6.57 -2.33
CA VAL A 22 2.42 -7.37 -2.06
C VAL A 22 1.53 -6.68 -1.03
N SER A 23 2.11 -6.17 0.07
CA SER A 23 1.36 -5.47 1.11
C SER A 23 0.78 -4.15 0.61
N LEU A 24 1.52 -3.37 -0.18
CA LEU A 24 1.03 -2.12 -0.75
C LEU A 24 -0.08 -2.33 -1.78
N VAL A 25 0.04 -3.34 -2.65
CA VAL A 25 -1.03 -3.72 -3.60
C VAL A 25 -2.28 -4.15 -2.85
N LYS A 26 -2.13 -4.99 -1.82
CA LYS A 26 -3.23 -5.45 -0.97
C LYS A 26 -3.91 -4.28 -0.27
N TRP A 27 -3.14 -3.39 0.35
CA TRP A 27 -3.68 -2.22 1.05
C TRP A 27 -4.44 -1.29 0.11
N LYS A 28 -3.93 -1.01 -1.11
CA LYS A 28 -4.64 -0.17 -2.08
C LYS A 28 -6.02 -0.72 -2.42
N ARG A 29 -6.10 -2.04 -2.62
CA ARG A 29 -7.38 -2.71 -2.87
C ARG A 29 -8.31 -2.58 -1.67
N GLN A 30 -7.83 -2.93 -0.48
CA GLN A 30 -8.62 -2.88 0.75
C GLN A 30 -9.07 -1.45 1.11
N ARG A 31 -8.24 -0.44 0.82
CA ARG A 31 -8.57 0.97 1.08
C ARG A 31 -9.66 1.47 0.15
N ARG A 32 -9.68 1.02 -1.10
CA ARG A 32 -10.79 1.30 -2.03
C ARG A 32 -12.09 0.68 -1.52
N GLU A 33 -12.06 -0.61 -1.20
CA GLU A 33 -13.23 -1.33 -0.67
C GLU A 33 -13.76 -0.70 0.63
N TYR A 34 -12.85 -0.27 1.53
CA TYR A 34 -13.18 0.47 2.74
C TYR A 34 -13.87 1.80 2.44
N VAL A 35 -13.28 2.63 1.55
CA VAL A 35 -13.85 3.94 1.19
C VAL A 35 -15.24 3.78 0.57
N ASP A 36 -15.42 2.81 -0.33
CA ASP A 36 -16.70 2.53 -0.98
C ASP A 36 -17.76 2.11 0.05
N ALA A 37 -17.40 1.21 0.98
CA ALA A 37 -18.29 0.75 2.03
C ALA A 37 -18.68 1.86 3.02
N ILE A 38 -17.74 2.71 3.44
CA ILE A 38 -18.02 3.86 4.31
C ILE A 38 -18.92 4.86 3.58
N THR A 39 -18.62 5.15 2.31
CA THR A 39 -19.44 6.07 1.50
C THR A 39 -20.87 5.57 1.36
N ALA A 40 -21.06 4.27 1.06
CA ALA A 40 -22.39 3.66 0.97
C ALA A 40 -23.14 3.72 2.30
N ARG A 41 -22.46 3.46 3.43
CA ARG A 41 -23.06 3.57 4.76
C ARG A 41 -23.48 5.01 5.08
N CYS A 42 -22.59 5.98 4.84
CA CYS A 42 -22.86 7.39 5.05
C CYS A 42 -24.02 7.90 4.19
N ALA A 43 -24.16 7.41 2.95
CA ALA A 43 -25.30 7.75 2.09
C ALA A 43 -26.65 7.28 2.66
N ILE A 44 -26.65 6.19 3.46
CA ILE A 44 -27.85 5.66 4.13
C ILE A 44 -28.12 6.40 5.44
N THR A 45 -27.08 6.69 6.22
CA THR A 45 -27.21 7.31 7.56
C THR A 45 -27.28 8.83 7.54
N GLY A 46 -26.86 9.46 6.43
CA GLY A 46 -26.68 10.91 6.33
C GLY A 46 -25.43 11.44 7.05
N GLU A 47 -24.52 10.56 7.48
CA GLU A 47 -23.27 10.96 8.11
C GLU A 47 -22.30 11.59 7.09
N ASP A 48 -21.44 12.49 7.57
CA ASP A 48 -20.37 13.07 6.76
C ASP A 48 -19.27 12.03 6.49
N THR A 49 -19.06 11.69 5.22
CA THR A 49 -18.07 10.69 4.79
C THR A 49 -16.64 11.10 5.14
N SER A 50 -16.29 12.38 5.05
CA SER A 50 -14.94 12.86 5.35
C SER A 50 -14.59 12.68 6.83
N ARG A 51 -15.59 12.77 7.71
CA ARG A 51 -15.46 12.53 9.16
C ARG A 51 -15.47 11.04 9.51
N ALA A 52 -16.09 10.20 8.69
CA ALA A 52 -16.19 8.76 8.91
C ALA A 52 -14.95 7.98 8.41
N LEU A 53 -14.18 8.54 7.48
CA LEU A 53 -12.99 7.91 6.91
C LEU A 53 -11.76 8.10 7.81
N VAL A 54 -11.00 7.02 7.98
CA VAL A 54 -9.64 7.08 8.53
C VAL A 54 -8.69 7.67 7.47
N SER A 55 -7.85 8.63 7.87
CA SER A 55 -6.84 9.22 6.98
C SER A 55 -5.85 8.18 6.46
N VAL A 56 -5.16 8.49 5.37
CA VAL A 56 -4.06 7.70 4.81
C VAL A 56 -2.93 7.65 5.83
N LYS A 57 -2.58 8.78 6.45
CA LYS A 57 -1.57 8.82 7.53
C LYS A 57 -1.88 7.83 8.65
N ASN A 58 -3.14 7.80 9.11
CA ASN A 58 -3.56 6.92 10.20
C ASN A 58 -3.79 5.46 9.78
N SER A 59 -3.63 5.15 8.48
CA SER A 59 -3.72 3.79 7.97
C SER A 59 -2.36 3.14 7.70
N ILE A 60 -1.29 3.81 8.10
CA ILE A 60 0.08 3.32 7.98
C ILE A 60 0.68 3.34 9.38
N ASP A 61 1.49 2.34 9.69
CA ASP A 61 2.27 2.33 10.93
C ASP A 61 3.06 3.64 11.08
N SER A 62 2.93 4.26 12.25
CA SER A 62 3.51 5.58 12.50
C SER A 62 5.03 5.61 12.36
N HIS A 63 5.71 4.54 12.77
CA HIS A 63 7.16 4.44 12.68
C HIS A 63 7.61 4.20 11.23
N LEU A 64 6.85 3.38 10.50
CA LEU A 64 7.06 3.18 9.07
C LEU A 64 6.86 4.47 8.28
N LEU A 65 5.81 5.24 8.57
CA LEU A 65 5.54 6.52 7.92
C LEU A 65 6.64 7.53 8.22
N GLU A 66 7.13 7.59 9.46
CA GLU A 66 8.25 8.45 9.85
C GLU A 66 9.53 8.08 9.09
N MET A 67 9.84 6.78 8.99
CA MET A 67 10.97 6.27 8.20
C MET A 67 10.87 6.71 6.74
N LEU A 68 9.73 6.45 6.09
CA LEU A 68 9.49 6.82 4.69
C LEU A 68 9.64 8.33 4.45
N CYS A 69 9.05 9.14 5.33
CA CYS A 69 9.15 10.59 5.23
C CYS A 69 10.62 11.03 5.31
N LYS A 70 11.38 10.50 6.28
CA LYS A 70 12.75 10.90 6.54
C LYS A 70 13.74 10.42 5.47
N PHE A 71 13.65 9.16 5.06
CA PHE A 71 14.67 8.51 4.24
C PHE A 71 14.33 8.51 2.75
N ASP A 72 13.08 8.28 2.38
CA ASP A 72 12.68 8.15 0.98
C ASP A 72 12.17 9.47 0.39
N TRP A 73 11.40 10.24 1.16
CA TRP A 73 10.69 11.42 0.65
C TRP A 73 11.32 12.75 1.04
N SER A 74 12.34 12.74 1.91
CA SER A 74 13.01 13.94 2.42
C SER A 74 12.03 15.00 2.98
N THR A 75 11.01 14.55 3.72
CA THR A 75 9.94 15.38 4.31
C THR A 75 9.68 14.95 5.76
N THR A 76 8.69 15.56 6.41
CA THR A 76 8.22 15.17 7.75
C THR A 76 6.77 14.67 7.70
N VAL A 77 6.35 13.95 8.75
CA VAL A 77 4.97 13.44 8.85
C VAL A 77 3.94 14.58 8.88
N GLU A 78 4.31 15.75 9.39
CA GLU A 78 3.46 16.94 9.42
C GLU A 78 3.34 17.57 8.03
N ALA A 79 4.46 17.68 7.31
CA ALA A 79 4.54 18.35 6.01
C ALA A 79 4.00 17.49 4.86
N VAL A 80 4.09 16.17 4.95
CA VAL A 80 3.60 15.27 3.90
C VAL A 80 2.08 15.35 3.79
N SER A 81 1.54 15.47 2.57
CA SER A 81 0.09 15.45 2.34
C SER A 81 -0.44 14.03 2.16
N GLU A 82 -1.73 13.83 2.41
CA GLU A 82 -2.44 12.56 2.15
C GLU A 82 -2.27 12.11 0.70
N GLN A 83 -2.35 13.06 -0.23
CA GLN A 83 -2.20 12.84 -1.67
C GLN A 83 -0.76 12.44 -2.02
N GLN A 84 0.23 13.06 -1.40
CA GLN A 84 1.63 12.71 -1.60
C GLN A 84 1.92 11.28 -1.13
N ILE A 85 1.40 10.87 0.03
CA ILE A 85 1.58 9.49 0.53
C ILE A 85 1.03 8.47 -0.49
N VAL A 86 -0.17 8.70 -1.02
CA VAL A 86 -0.76 7.81 -2.03
C VAL A 86 0.08 7.81 -3.30
N ALA A 87 0.57 8.96 -3.76
CA ALA A 87 1.40 9.05 -4.95
C ALA A 87 2.73 8.29 -4.81
N GLU A 88 3.37 8.36 -3.65
CA GLU A 88 4.61 7.63 -3.38
C GLU A 88 4.38 6.12 -3.26
N ILE A 89 3.30 5.68 -2.62
CA ILE A 89 2.88 4.27 -2.62
C ILE A 89 2.65 3.79 -4.07
N ASP A 90 2.00 4.62 -4.90
CA ASP A 90 1.76 4.30 -6.30
C ASP A 90 3.05 4.18 -7.10
N LYS A 91 4.06 5.01 -6.81
CA LYS A 91 5.40 4.84 -7.39
C LYS A 91 6.01 3.51 -6.98
N ILE A 92 6.00 3.14 -5.70
CA ILE A 92 6.59 1.85 -5.26
C ILE A 92 5.89 0.67 -5.94
N VAL A 93 4.56 0.68 -6.01
CA VAL A 93 3.77 -0.37 -6.67
C VAL A 93 4.03 -0.42 -8.17
N ASN A 94 4.23 0.73 -8.83
CA ASN A 94 4.43 0.78 -10.29
C ASN A 94 5.90 0.63 -10.71
N ASN A 95 6.87 0.99 -9.87
CA ASN A 95 8.29 1.00 -10.22
C ASN A 95 8.87 -0.42 -10.40
N ILE A 96 8.37 -1.42 -9.68
CA ILE A 96 8.80 -2.82 -9.86
C ILE A 96 8.44 -3.36 -11.25
N LYS A 97 7.41 -2.80 -11.91
CA LYS A 97 7.08 -3.19 -13.29
C LYS A 97 8.12 -2.74 -14.32
N ASN A 98 9.07 -1.87 -13.98
CA ASN A 98 10.02 -1.33 -14.94
C ASN A 98 11.51 -1.51 -14.56
N GLY A 99 11.81 -2.17 -13.44
CA GLY A 99 13.17 -2.26 -12.90
C GLY A 99 13.70 -3.66 -12.57
N ASP A 100 12.93 -4.73 -12.81
CA ASP A 100 13.31 -6.07 -12.35
C ASP A 100 13.13 -7.16 -13.45
N ILE A 101 13.57 -6.82 -14.66
CA ILE A 101 13.97 -7.82 -15.66
C ILE A 101 15.36 -7.41 -16.17
N ASP A 102 16.33 -7.28 -15.26
CA ASP A 102 17.70 -7.65 -15.61
C ASP A 102 17.92 -9.03 -15.02
N GLU A 103 17.55 -10.01 -15.84
CA GLU A 103 17.88 -11.42 -15.70
C GLU A 103 19.36 -11.52 -15.35
N VAL A 104 19.65 -11.85 -14.09
CA VAL A 104 20.95 -12.37 -13.70
C VAL A 104 21.22 -13.60 -14.56
N ASP A 105 21.98 -13.43 -15.64
CA ASP A 105 22.56 -14.51 -16.44
C ASP A 105 23.53 -15.28 -15.53
N VAL A 106 22.97 -16.23 -14.78
CA VAL A 106 23.73 -17.26 -14.11
C VAL A 106 24.08 -18.30 -15.17
N ARG A 107 25.20 -18.09 -15.88
CA ARG A 107 25.85 -19.19 -16.59
C ARG A 107 27.32 -19.33 -16.22
N SER A 108 27.53 -20.05 -15.13
CA SER A 108 28.70 -20.88 -14.90
C SER A 108 29.02 -21.68 -16.17
N GLN A 109 30.18 -21.41 -16.78
CA GLN A 109 30.93 -22.37 -17.58
C GLN A 109 32.29 -22.50 -16.93
N VAL A 110 32.38 -23.41 -15.97
CA VAL A 110 33.62 -24.13 -15.67
C VAL A 110 34.15 -24.70 -16.98
N LYS A 111 35.22 -24.10 -17.51
CA LYS A 111 36.07 -24.76 -18.50
C LYS A 111 37.27 -25.31 -17.73
N ASP A 112 37.18 -26.59 -17.38
CA ASP A 112 38.34 -27.44 -17.11
C ASP A 112 39.23 -27.43 -18.37
N GLU A 113 40.41 -26.82 -18.28
CA GLU A 113 41.51 -27.02 -19.23
C GLU A 113 42.58 -27.88 -18.52
N PRO A 114 42.97 -29.06 -19.06
CA PRO A 114 44.05 -29.82 -18.45
C PRO A 114 45.41 -29.23 -18.86
N PRO A 115 46.44 -29.30 -17.99
CA PRO A 115 47.74 -28.73 -18.30
C PRO A 115 48.43 -29.57 -19.37
N ARG A 116 48.97 -28.89 -20.38
CA ARG A 116 49.87 -29.50 -21.37
C ARG A 116 51.19 -29.87 -20.69
N GLY A 117 51.52 -31.16 -20.75
CA GLY A 117 52.83 -31.75 -20.47
C GLY A 117 53.04 -32.93 -21.40
#